data_AF-A0A356TDM4-F1
#
_entry.id   AF-A0A356TDM4-F1
#
_cell.length_a   1.000
_cell.length_b   1.000
_cell.length_c   1.000
_cell.angle_alpha   90.00
_cell.angle_beta   90.00
_cell.angle_gamma   90.00
#
_symmetry.space_group_name_H-M   'P 1'
#
loop_
_entity.id
_entity.type
_entity.pdbx_description
1 polymer ?
#
loop_
_entity_poly.entity_id
_entity_poly.type
_entity_poly.pdbx_seq_one_letter_code
_entity_poly.pdbx_strand_id
1 'polypeptide(L)'
;MRSVAFASILLALGIAGCGDPNAGALFADIQYATRCEMAATPHCGSPVNRDICGIDSGDPCTPDAPNPQLSCNIQESADGTRTLEFNASQGSGFALTIIQAIFAPGSTSAGGAGCRVVLVEGANRYSGACGASPPSEAQPCQITSVRFYDDEGNPTVEGALYCEGLQNTANPTLTIEVTQVGSGPGPAMTPGRFRLANCAGLTVPAE
;
A
#
# COMPACT_ATOMS: atom_id res chain seq x y z
N MET A 1 -9.46 -74.05 23.93
CA MET A 1 -10.07 -73.21 22.88
C MET A 1 -10.06 -71.77 23.39
N ARG A 2 -8.93 -71.07 23.23
CA ARG A 2 -8.73 -69.90 22.33
C ARG A 2 -9.65 -68.71 22.62
N SER A 3 -9.13 -67.82 23.46
CA SER A 3 -9.63 -66.46 23.72
C SER A 3 -9.66 -65.61 22.46
N VAL A 4 -10.71 -64.82 22.28
CA VAL A 4 -10.81 -63.76 21.26
C VAL A 4 -11.00 -62.44 21.99
N ALA A 5 -9.97 -61.61 22.01
CA ALA A 5 -10.04 -60.22 22.45
C ALA A 5 -10.29 -59.34 21.23
N PHE A 6 -11.41 -58.61 21.23
CA PHE A 6 -11.72 -57.59 20.23
C PHE A 6 -10.91 -56.32 20.55
N ALA A 7 -9.93 -56.01 19.71
CA ALA A 7 -9.22 -54.75 19.74
C ALA A 7 -10.00 -53.73 18.90
N SER A 8 -10.70 -52.81 19.57
CA SER A 8 -11.32 -51.64 18.93
C SER A 8 -10.23 -50.64 18.54
N ILE A 9 -9.96 -50.53 17.24
CA ILE A 9 -9.09 -49.50 16.68
C ILE A 9 -9.91 -48.21 16.59
N LEU A 10 -9.69 -47.28 17.52
CA LEU A 10 -10.10 -45.89 17.40
C LEU A 10 -9.18 -45.20 16.39
N LEU A 11 -9.63 -45.03 15.14
CA LEU A 11 -9.02 -44.07 14.22
C LEU A 11 -9.34 -42.66 14.72
N ALA A 12 -8.37 -42.02 15.38
CA ALA A 12 -8.39 -40.58 15.58
C ALA A 12 -8.15 -39.91 14.22
N LEU A 13 -9.22 -39.41 13.58
CA LEU A 13 -9.07 -38.46 12.48
C LEU A 13 -8.45 -37.18 13.06
N GLY A 14 -7.18 -36.96 12.74
CA GLY A 14 -6.53 -35.67 12.94
C GLY A 14 -7.31 -34.62 12.16
N ILE A 15 -7.96 -33.74 12.90
CA ILE A 15 -8.40 -32.42 12.45
C ILE A 15 -7.15 -31.69 11.97
N ALA A 16 -6.83 -31.82 10.68
CA ALA A 16 -6.04 -30.80 10.00
C ALA A 16 -6.90 -29.54 10.04
N GLY A 17 -6.61 -28.65 10.98
CA GLY A 17 -7.19 -27.32 10.96
C GLY A 17 -6.93 -26.74 9.58
N CYS A 18 -7.99 -26.29 8.90
CA CYS A 18 -7.86 -25.41 7.74
C CYS A 18 -7.24 -24.11 8.25
N GLY A 19 -5.93 -24.09 8.46
CA GLY A 19 -5.19 -22.85 8.55
C GLY A 19 -5.33 -22.15 7.21
N ASP A 20 -5.63 -20.87 7.23
CA ASP A 20 -5.54 -20.05 6.03
C ASP A 20 -4.09 -20.15 5.52
N PRO A 21 -3.85 -20.70 4.31
CA PRO A 21 -2.49 -20.82 3.77
C PRO A 21 -1.79 -19.47 3.59
N ASN A 22 -2.54 -18.37 3.68
CA ASN A 22 -2.05 -17.00 3.50
C ASN A 22 -1.87 -16.24 4.82
N ALA A 23 -2.07 -16.88 5.98
CA ALA A 23 -1.85 -16.24 7.27
C ALA A 23 -0.42 -15.67 7.37
N GLY A 24 -0.29 -14.38 7.66
CA GLY A 24 1.01 -13.70 7.76
C GLY A 24 1.67 -13.36 6.42
N ALA A 25 1.02 -13.60 5.28
CA ALA A 25 1.56 -13.22 3.97
C ALA A 25 1.48 -11.70 3.75
N LEU A 26 2.48 -11.13 3.06
CA LEU A 26 2.48 -9.71 2.68
C LEU A 26 1.30 -9.45 1.75
N PHE A 27 0.41 -8.55 2.16
CA PHE A 27 -0.80 -8.20 1.44
C PHE A 27 -0.87 -6.69 1.23
N ALA A 28 -1.43 -6.26 0.11
CA ALA A 28 -1.74 -4.88 -0.19
C ALA A 28 -3.20 -4.72 -0.62
N ASP A 29 -3.79 -3.59 -0.25
CA ASP A 29 -5.02 -3.02 -0.81
C ASP A 29 -4.79 -1.51 -0.95
N ILE A 30 -4.54 -1.07 -2.18
CA ILE A 30 -4.16 0.31 -2.49
C ILE A 30 -5.03 0.82 -3.62
N GLN A 31 -5.79 1.88 -3.34
CA GLN A 31 -6.73 2.46 -4.30
C GLN A 31 -6.45 3.95 -4.47
N TYR A 32 -6.20 4.35 -5.70
CA TYR A 32 -5.98 5.75 -6.07
C TYR A 32 -6.43 6.04 -7.49
N ALA A 33 -6.62 7.31 -7.81
CA ALA A 33 -6.81 7.79 -9.17
C ALA A 33 -5.67 8.74 -9.52
N THR A 34 -5.20 8.66 -10.77
CA THR A 34 -4.28 9.65 -11.35
C THR A 34 -5.02 10.55 -12.32
N ARG A 35 -4.72 11.84 -12.27
CA ARG A 35 -5.18 12.84 -13.24
C ARG A 35 -4.01 13.74 -13.62
N CYS A 36 -3.89 14.18 -14.87
CA CYS A 36 -3.00 15.28 -15.19
C CYS A 36 -3.64 16.61 -14.76
N GLU A 37 -2.80 17.55 -14.35
CA GLU A 37 -3.26 18.88 -13.95
C GLU A 37 -3.81 19.64 -15.17
N MET A 38 -5.12 19.91 -15.15
CA MET A 38 -5.83 20.52 -16.29
C MET A 38 -5.32 21.92 -16.65
N ALA A 39 -4.63 22.61 -15.74
CA ALA A 39 -4.08 23.94 -16.01
C ALA A 39 -2.93 23.92 -17.03
N ALA A 40 -2.23 22.78 -17.18
CA ALA A 40 -1.03 22.69 -18.03
C ALA A 40 -1.27 22.01 -19.39
N THR A 41 -2.34 21.21 -19.57
CA THR A 41 -2.58 20.48 -20.83
C THR A 41 -4.08 20.36 -21.18
N PRO A 42 -4.55 20.90 -22.34
CA PRO A 42 -5.97 20.87 -22.74
C PRO A 42 -6.53 19.48 -23.13
N HIS A 43 -5.77 18.41 -22.96
CA HIS A 43 -6.09 17.05 -23.44
C HIS A 43 -5.95 15.99 -22.35
N CYS A 44 -5.91 16.40 -21.08
CA CYS A 44 -5.91 15.41 -20.02
C CYS A 44 -7.27 14.68 -20.01
N GLY A 45 -7.23 13.38 -20.23
CA GLY A 45 -8.41 12.51 -20.26
C GLY A 45 -9.08 12.38 -18.90
N SER A 46 -10.11 11.53 -18.83
CA SER A 46 -10.76 11.17 -17.58
C SER A 46 -9.74 10.63 -16.54
N PRO A 47 -10.00 10.82 -15.23
CA PRO A 47 -9.18 10.22 -14.18
C PRO A 47 -9.00 8.73 -14.41
N VAL A 48 -7.78 8.27 -14.20
CA VAL A 48 -7.43 6.87 -14.37
C VAL A 48 -7.37 6.20 -13.02
N ASN A 49 -8.31 5.30 -12.75
CA ASN A 49 -8.39 4.57 -11.50
C ASN A 49 -7.36 3.43 -11.46
N ARG A 50 -6.81 3.22 -10.27
CA ARG A 50 -5.80 2.22 -9.95
C ARG A 50 -6.21 1.51 -8.67
N ASP A 51 -6.04 0.20 -8.71
CA ASP A 51 -6.26 -0.71 -7.61
C ASP A 51 -5.06 -1.67 -7.64
N ILE A 52 -4.30 -1.74 -6.55
CA ILE A 52 -3.25 -2.75 -6.33
C ILE A 52 -3.72 -3.56 -5.13
N CYS A 53 -4.26 -4.74 -5.40
CA CYS A 53 -4.84 -5.57 -4.36
C CYS A 53 -4.44 -7.05 -4.52
N GLY A 54 -3.94 -7.64 -3.44
CA GLY A 54 -3.66 -9.07 -3.34
C GLY A 54 -2.44 -9.39 -2.47
N ILE A 55 -2.08 -10.68 -2.48
CA ILE A 55 -0.93 -11.22 -1.75
C ILE A 55 0.31 -11.15 -2.64
N ASP A 56 1.47 -10.82 -2.06
CA ASP A 56 2.74 -10.73 -2.80
C ASP A 56 3.04 -12.00 -3.58
N SER A 57 3.24 -11.86 -4.90
CA SER A 57 3.49 -12.96 -5.83
C SER A 57 2.42 -14.08 -5.81
N GLY A 58 1.31 -13.84 -5.12
CA GLY A 58 0.19 -14.76 -4.92
C GLY A 58 -1.07 -14.25 -5.61
N ASP A 59 -2.22 -14.54 -5.02
CA ASP A 59 -3.51 -14.28 -5.63
C ASP A 59 -3.87 -12.77 -5.60
N PRO A 60 -4.31 -12.21 -6.74
CA PRO A 60 -4.90 -10.88 -6.78
C PRO A 60 -6.30 -10.88 -6.15
N CYS A 61 -6.77 -9.72 -5.67
CA CYS A 61 -8.13 -9.60 -5.13
C CYS A 61 -9.23 -9.74 -6.20
N THR A 62 -8.88 -9.59 -7.49
CA THR A 62 -9.80 -9.77 -8.60
C THR A 62 -9.26 -10.80 -9.59
N PRO A 63 -10.07 -11.76 -10.07
CA PRO A 63 -9.59 -12.90 -10.86
C PRO A 63 -8.86 -12.56 -12.17
N ASP A 64 -9.15 -11.39 -12.75
CA ASP A 64 -8.60 -10.95 -14.03
C ASP A 64 -7.41 -9.99 -13.89
N ALA A 65 -7.06 -9.59 -12.66
CA ALA A 65 -5.92 -8.71 -12.42
C ALA A 65 -4.60 -9.52 -12.43
N PRO A 66 -3.49 -8.93 -12.90
CA PRO A 66 -2.17 -9.53 -12.71
C PRO A 66 -1.84 -9.72 -11.22
N ASN A 67 -1.01 -10.70 -10.89
CA ASN A 67 -0.52 -10.87 -9.52
C ASN A 67 0.25 -9.60 -9.09
N PRO A 68 0.03 -9.11 -7.86
CA PRO A 68 0.78 -7.98 -7.36
C PRO A 68 2.22 -8.39 -7.03
N GLN A 69 3.15 -7.47 -7.23
CA GLN A 69 4.52 -7.58 -6.73
C GLN A 69 4.70 -6.53 -5.65
N LEU A 70 4.98 -6.99 -4.43
CA LEU A 70 5.00 -6.17 -3.23
C LEU A 70 6.35 -6.26 -2.53
N SER A 71 6.77 -5.16 -1.93
CA SER A 71 7.84 -5.11 -0.96
C SER A 71 7.43 -4.08 0.08
N CYS A 72 7.42 -4.44 1.36
CA CYS A 72 7.13 -3.51 2.44
C CYS A 72 8.07 -3.75 3.61
N ASN A 73 8.71 -2.69 4.08
CA ASN A 73 9.60 -2.70 5.22
C ASN A 73 9.30 -1.52 6.14
N ILE A 74 9.21 -1.81 7.43
CA ILE A 74 9.07 -0.83 8.50
C ILE A 74 10.27 -0.97 9.43
N GLN A 75 11.00 0.12 9.62
CA GLN A 75 12.08 0.20 10.60
C GLN A 75 11.57 0.95 11.83
N GLU A 76 11.59 0.30 12.99
CA GLU A 76 11.25 0.92 14.26
C GLU A 76 12.54 1.27 15.02
N SER A 77 12.68 2.55 15.35
CA SER A 77 13.75 3.05 16.21
C SER A 77 13.38 2.90 17.68
N ALA A 78 14.39 2.89 18.56
CA ALA A 78 14.19 2.72 20.01
C ALA A 78 13.35 3.84 20.65
N ASP A 79 13.26 5.01 20.02
CA ASP A 79 12.42 6.14 20.45
C ASP A 79 10.96 6.00 20.02
N GLY A 80 10.60 4.94 19.27
CA GLY A 80 9.27 4.70 18.71
C GLY A 80 9.04 5.35 17.35
N THR A 81 10.07 5.98 16.76
CA THR A 81 10.00 6.50 15.39
C THR A 81 9.92 5.33 14.40
N ARG A 82 8.98 5.39 13.46
CA ARG A 82 8.80 4.39 12.41
C ARG A 82 9.19 4.96 11.05
N THR A 83 9.95 4.20 10.27
CA THR A 83 10.24 4.54 8.87
C THR A 83 9.60 3.52 7.96
N LEU A 84 8.64 3.95 7.13
CA LEU A 84 7.96 3.14 6.14
C LEU A 84 8.65 3.27 4.78
N GLU A 85 8.93 2.12 4.18
CA GLU A 85 9.28 1.99 2.78
C GLU A 85 8.45 0.88 2.15
N PHE A 86 7.81 1.16 1.03
CA PHE A 86 7.17 0.11 0.26
C PHE A 86 7.22 0.37 -1.25
N ASN A 87 7.18 -0.71 -2.00
CA ASN A 87 6.89 -0.73 -3.42
C ASN A 87 5.73 -1.70 -3.64
N ALA A 88 4.73 -1.25 -4.39
CA ALA A 88 3.59 -2.08 -4.78
C ALA A 88 3.34 -1.86 -6.27
N SER A 89 3.20 -2.94 -7.02
CA SER A 89 2.87 -2.89 -8.44
C SER A 89 1.88 -3.97 -8.80
N GLN A 90 1.07 -3.75 -9.84
CA GLN A 90 0.19 -4.75 -10.40
C GLN A 90 0.43 -4.88 -11.91
N GLY A 91 1.04 -6.00 -12.29
CA GLY A 91 1.55 -6.22 -13.64
C GLY A 91 2.61 -5.19 -14.05
N SER A 92 2.75 -4.95 -15.35
CA SER A 92 3.70 -3.95 -15.89
C SER A 92 3.06 -2.56 -16.07
N GLY A 93 1.81 -2.38 -15.65
CA GLY A 93 1.00 -1.22 -16.00
C GLY A 93 1.18 -0.04 -15.06
N PHE A 94 1.29 -0.29 -13.75
CA PHE A 94 1.37 0.77 -12.75
C PHE A 94 2.02 0.30 -11.45
N ALA A 95 2.63 1.24 -10.74
CA ALA A 95 3.24 1.00 -9.44
C ALA A 95 3.20 2.26 -8.57
N LEU A 96 3.08 2.06 -7.26
CA LEU A 96 3.24 3.08 -6.23
C LEU A 96 4.41 2.70 -5.32
N THR A 97 5.31 3.64 -5.09
CA THR A 97 6.42 3.49 -4.13
C THR A 97 6.43 4.64 -3.16
N ILE A 98 6.58 4.33 -1.87
CA ILE A 98 6.90 5.30 -0.83
C ILE A 98 8.27 4.96 -0.28
N ILE A 99 9.16 5.96 -0.24
CA ILE A 99 10.55 5.83 0.21
C ILE A 99 10.72 6.73 1.43
N GLN A 100 11.26 6.18 2.52
CA GLN A 100 11.64 6.92 3.73
C GLN A 100 10.54 7.84 4.30
N ALA A 101 9.31 7.35 4.41
CA ALA A 101 8.28 8.08 5.14
C ALA A 101 8.47 7.87 6.66
N ILE A 102 8.86 8.92 7.38
CA ILE A 102 9.21 8.85 8.80
C ILE A 102 8.03 9.32 9.66
N PHE A 103 7.65 8.56 10.66
CA PHE A 103 6.57 8.87 11.59
C PHE A 103 7.15 8.94 13.00
N ALA A 104 7.14 10.14 13.58
CA ALA A 104 7.45 10.30 15.00
C ALA A 104 6.45 9.50 15.86
N PRO A 105 6.80 9.15 17.11
CA PRO A 105 5.92 8.39 17.99
C PRO A 105 4.52 9.02 18.11
N GLY A 106 3.48 8.24 17.78
CA GLY A 106 2.09 8.70 17.81
C GLY A 106 1.67 9.65 16.67
N SER A 107 2.55 9.97 15.72
CA SER A 107 2.21 10.77 14.55
C SER A 107 1.37 9.98 13.56
N THR A 108 0.35 10.62 13.01
CA THR A 108 -0.48 10.09 11.91
C THR A 108 -0.08 10.65 10.56
N SER A 109 1.01 11.41 10.47
CA SER A 109 1.46 12.05 9.22
C SER A 109 2.96 11.86 9.04
N ALA A 110 3.38 11.72 7.78
CA ALA A 110 4.79 11.53 7.46
C ALA A 110 5.56 12.84 7.68
N GLY A 111 6.69 12.76 8.33
CA GLY A 111 7.66 13.83 8.45
C GLY A 111 9.05 13.36 8.00
N GLY A 112 10.05 14.17 8.33
CA GLY A 112 11.45 13.87 8.09
C GLY A 112 11.93 14.20 6.68
N ALA A 113 13.25 14.35 6.55
CA ALA A 113 13.91 14.56 5.27
C ALA A 113 14.02 13.23 4.51
N GLY A 114 13.94 13.28 3.18
CA GLY A 114 14.16 12.11 2.33
C GLY A 114 12.89 11.40 1.87
N CYS A 115 11.73 11.68 2.48
CA CYS A 115 10.44 11.13 2.06
C CYS A 115 10.20 11.41 0.58
N ARG A 116 9.94 10.35 -0.20
CA ARG A 116 9.66 10.44 -1.62
C ARG A 116 8.54 9.51 -2.05
N VAL A 117 7.68 10.01 -2.92
CA VAL A 117 6.70 9.21 -3.64
C VAL A 117 7.19 9.01 -5.07
N VAL A 118 7.05 7.79 -5.57
CA VAL A 118 7.30 7.46 -6.97
C VAL A 118 6.09 6.73 -7.52
N LEU A 119 5.59 7.20 -8.65
CA LEU A 119 4.50 6.57 -9.39
C LEU A 119 5.01 6.11 -10.76
N VAL A 120 4.61 4.91 -11.17
CA VAL A 120 4.81 4.42 -12.54
C VAL A 120 3.44 4.26 -13.19
N GLU A 121 3.29 4.79 -14.40
CA GLU A 121 2.09 4.71 -15.22
C GLU A 121 2.49 4.38 -16.66
N GLY A 122 2.49 3.09 -16.99
CA GLY A 122 3.07 2.54 -18.21
C GLY A 122 4.56 2.88 -18.32
N ALA A 123 4.92 3.62 -19.37
CA ALA A 123 6.30 4.08 -19.58
C ALA A 123 6.65 5.35 -18.79
N ASN A 124 5.66 6.01 -18.18
CA ASN A 124 5.88 7.26 -17.46
C ASN A 124 6.26 7.00 -16.00
N ARG A 125 7.18 7.81 -15.48
CA ARG A 125 7.59 7.76 -14.08
C ARG A 125 7.52 9.16 -13.48
N TYR A 126 6.75 9.30 -12.42
CA TYR A 126 6.54 10.53 -11.69
C TYR A 126 7.17 10.44 -10.31
N SER A 127 7.75 11.53 -9.81
CA SER A 127 8.37 11.53 -8.49
C SER A 127 8.39 12.90 -7.84
N GLY A 128 8.31 12.91 -6.51
CA GLY A 128 8.34 14.14 -5.73
C GLY A 128 8.51 13.87 -4.24
N ALA A 129 8.87 14.90 -3.50
CA ALA A 129 8.99 14.83 -2.04
C ALA A 129 7.62 14.65 -1.38
N CYS A 130 7.61 14.00 -0.21
CA CYS A 130 6.42 13.86 0.63
C CYS A 130 6.63 14.38 2.06
N GLY A 131 5.52 14.60 2.76
CA GLY A 131 5.52 14.98 4.16
C GLY A 131 4.11 15.23 4.69
N ALA A 132 4.00 15.98 5.78
CA ALA A 132 2.75 16.16 6.53
C ALA A 132 1.94 17.37 6.04
N SER A 133 2.61 18.36 5.45
CA SER A 133 1.96 19.57 4.95
C SER A 133 1.13 19.28 3.69
N PRO A 134 0.08 20.09 3.41
CA PRO A 134 -0.62 20.04 2.13
C PRO A 134 0.36 20.17 0.94
N PRO A 135 0.03 19.59 -0.22
CA PRO A 135 0.88 19.67 -1.41
C PRO A 135 1.32 21.08 -1.77
N SER A 136 2.57 21.18 -2.21
CA SER A 136 3.20 22.39 -2.73
C SER A 136 4.27 22.00 -3.74
N GLU A 137 4.82 22.96 -4.48
CA GLU A 137 5.90 22.70 -5.44
C GLU A 137 7.12 22.01 -4.79
N ALA A 138 7.46 22.37 -3.55
CA ALA A 138 8.59 21.78 -2.82
C ALA A 138 8.28 20.39 -2.25
N GLN A 139 7.01 20.09 -1.99
CA GLN A 139 6.53 18.83 -1.42
C GLN A 139 5.18 18.47 -2.09
N PRO A 140 5.20 17.89 -3.30
CA PRO A 140 3.98 17.67 -4.07
C PRO A 140 3.07 16.61 -3.45
N CYS A 141 3.56 15.78 -2.52
CA CYS A 141 2.76 14.74 -1.89
C CYS A 141 2.59 14.96 -0.39
N GLN A 142 1.41 14.65 0.10
CA GLN A 142 1.04 14.63 1.50
C GLN A 142 0.66 13.20 1.91
N ILE A 143 1.26 12.71 3.01
CA ILE A 143 0.91 11.41 3.61
C ILE A 143 0.37 11.67 5.01
N THR A 144 -0.89 11.29 5.23
CA THR A 144 -1.63 11.57 6.47
C THR A 144 -2.50 10.39 6.87
N SER A 145 -3.19 10.53 8.01
CA SER A 145 -4.12 9.53 8.55
C SER A 145 -3.49 8.14 8.70
N VAL A 146 -2.18 8.09 8.90
CA VAL A 146 -1.44 6.84 9.03
C VAL A 146 -1.74 6.20 10.37
N ARG A 147 -2.03 4.90 10.34
CA ARG A 147 -2.27 4.06 11.51
C ARG A 147 -1.50 2.77 11.38
N PHE A 148 -1.02 2.28 12.51
CA PHE A 148 -0.39 0.98 12.66
C PHE A 148 -1.18 0.22 13.70
N TYR A 149 -1.74 -0.93 13.35
CA TYR A 149 -2.63 -1.70 14.21
C TYR A 149 -2.56 -3.20 13.87
N ASP A 150 -3.05 -4.05 14.77
CA ASP A 150 -3.20 -5.48 14.51
C ASP A 150 -4.59 -5.73 13.91
N ASP A 151 -4.65 -6.42 12.76
CA ASP A 151 -5.92 -6.85 12.15
C ASP A 151 -6.02 -8.37 12.17
N GLU A 152 -6.66 -8.91 13.21
CA GLU A 152 -6.89 -10.35 13.39
C GLU A 152 -5.60 -11.19 13.30
N GLY A 153 -4.52 -10.69 13.90
CA GLY A 153 -3.18 -11.30 13.87
C GLY A 153 -2.33 -10.88 12.67
N ASN A 154 -2.79 -9.92 11.86
CA ASN A 154 -2.03 -9.36 10.74
C ASN A 154 -1.63 -7.89 11.05
N PRO A 155 -0.38 -7.65 11.48
CA PRO A 155 0.17 -6.31 11.61
C PRO A 155 -0.05 -5.48 10.36
N THR A 156 -0.79 -4.38 10.47
CA THR A 156 -1.26 -3.59 9.34
C THR A 156 -0.82 -2.13 9.47
N VAL A 157 -0.39 -1.55 8.36
CA VAL A 157 -0.26 -0.10 8.16
C VAL A 157 -1.29 0.36 7.14
N GLU A 158 -2.07 1.37 7.49
CA GLU A 158 -2.97 2.05 6.56
C GLU A 158 -2.70 3.55 6.55
N GLY A 159 -3.02 4.22 5.45
CA GLY A 159 -2.89 5.67 5.37
C GLY A 159 -3.51 6.29 4.12
N ALA A 160 -3.38 7.60 4.06
CA ALA A 160 -3.90 8.44 3.00
C ALA A 160 -2.75 9.11 2.23
N LEU A 161 -2.84 9.11 0.90
CA LEU A 161 -1.89 9.76 -0.01
C LEU A 161 -2.64 10.75 -0.90
N TYR A 162 -2.24 12.02 -0.84
CA TYR A 162 -2.70 13.05 -1.77
C TYR A 162 -1.49 13.68 -2.42
N CYS A 163 -1.45 13.76 -3.75
CA CYS A 163 -0.41 14.48 -4.46
C CYS A 163 -0.99 15.48 -5.43
N GLU A 164 -0.34 16.63 -5.56
CA GLU A 164 -0.63 17.69 -6.51
C GLU A 164 0.71 18.14 -7.10
N GLY A 165 0.78 18.33 -8.41
CA GLY A 165 1.99 18.76 -9.09
C GLY A 165 3.10 17.70 -9.15
N LEU A 166 2.77 16.40 -9.05
CA LEU A 166 3.78 15.35 -9.08
C LEU A 166 4.39 15.25 -10.49
N GLN A 167 5.68 15.58 -10.61
CA GLN A 167 6.35 15.79 -11.90
C GLN A 167 6.82 14.48 -12.53
N ASN A 168 6.71 14.39 -13.85
CA ASN A 168 7.34 13.34 -14.63
C ASN A 168 8.87 13.54 -14.65
N THR A 169 9.59 12.47 -14.35
CA THR A 169 11.05 12.47 -14.25
C THR A 169 11.78 12.74 -15.56
N ALA A 170 11.17 12.40 -16.71
CA ALA A 170 11.72 12.66 -18.04
C ALA A 170 11.23 13.99 -18.64
N ASN A 171 10.06 14.48 -18.22
CA ASN A 171 9.50 15.76 -18.66
C ASN A 171 8.78 16.50 -17.51
N PRO A 172 9.48 17.37 -16.76
CA PRO A 172 8.91 18.03 -15.58
C PRO A 172 7.70 18.93 -15.86
N THR A 173 7.41 19.28 -17.12
CA THR A 173 6.20 20.03 -17.48
C THR A 173 4.93 19.17 -17.47
N LEU A 174 5.09 17.84 -17.42
CA LEU A 174 3.98 16.90 -17.27
C LEU A 174 3.84 16.59 -15.78
N THR A 175 2.78 17.11 -15.18
CA THR A 175 2.43 16.87 -13.79
C THR A 175 1.15 16.06 -13.68
N ILE A 176 1.06 15.28 -12.60
CA ILE A 176 -0.14 14.55 -12.22
C ILE A 176 -0.51 14.83 -10.77
N GLU A 177 -1.75 14.52 -10.47
CA GLU A 177 -2.29 14.48 -9.13
C GLU A 177 -2.70 13.05 -8.78
N VAL A 178 -2.66 12.73 -7.49
CA VAL A 178 -3.03 11.43 -6.94
C VAL A 178 -4.14 11.64 -5.92
N THR A 179 -5.31 11.06 -6.16
CA THR A 179 -6.54 11.26 -5.39
C THR A 179 -7.28 9.95 -5.15
N GLN A 180 -8.45 10.00 -4.52
CA GLN A 180 -9.33 8.84 -4.36
C GLN A 180 -9.91 8.38 -5.71
N VAL A 181 -10.09 7.06 -5.86
CA VAL A 181 -10.91 6.46 -6.93
C VAL A 181 -12.31 7.08 -6.98
N GLY A 182 -12.80 7.35 -8.19
CA GLY A 182 -14.13 7.95 -8.37
C GLY A 182 -14.18 9.46 -8.13
N SER A 183 -13.03 10.10 -7.87
CA SER A 183 -12.90 11.55 -7.95
C SER A 183 -13.32 12.01 -9.36
N GLY A 184 -14.32 12.89 -9.44
CA GLY A 184 -14.76 13.46 -10.72
C GLY A 184 -13.70 14.36 -11.37
N PRO A 185 -14.01 14.97 -12.53
CA PRO A 185 -13.06 15.84 -13.25
C PRO A 185 -12.77 17.18 -12.55
N GLY A 186 -13.48 17.52 -11.47
CA GLY A 186 -13.24 18.73 -10.68
C GLY A 186 -12.10 18.56 -9.66
N PRO A 187 -11.58 19.65 -9.07
CA PRO A 187 -10.55 19.56 -8.03
C PRO A 187 -11.03 18.65 -6.90
N ALA A 188 -10.34 17.54 -6.70
CA ALA A 188 -10.66 16.50 -5.74
C ALA A 188 -9.52 16.48 -4.73
N MET A 189 -9.77 17.03 -3.55
CA MET A 189 -8.80 17.05 -2.45
C MET A 189 -8.84 15.75 -1.63
N THR A 190 -9.67 14.78 -2.04
CA THR A 190 -9.82 13.54 -1.28
C THR A 190 -8.65 12.61 -1.57
N PRO A 191 -7.85 12.22 -0.56
CA PRO A 191 -6.68 11.38 -0.77
C PRO A 191 -7.02 9.97 -1.25
N GLY A 192 -6.13 9.38 -2.05
CA GLY A 192 -6.07 7.93 -2.24
C GLY A 192 -5.74 7.21 -0.94
N ARG A 193 -5.92 5.89 -0.92
CA ARG A 193 -5.71 5.04 0.25
C ARG A 193 -4.67 3.98 -0.05
N PHE A 194 -3.85 3.67 0.95
CA PHE A 194 -3.01 2.48 0.94
C PHE A 194 -3.23 1.72 2.24
N ARG A 195 -3.25 0.40 2.13
CA ARG A 195 -3.22 -0.53 3.25
C ARG A 195 -2.25 -1.65 2.90
N LEU A 196 -1.33 -1.94 3.80
CA LEU A 196 -0.38 -3.04 3.70
C LEU A 196 -0.41 -3.84 4.99
N ALA A 197 -0.53 -5.16 4.88
CA ALA A 197 -0.46 -6.07 6.02
C ALA A 197 0.81 -6.92 5.95
N ASN A 198 1.31 -7.30 7.12
CA ASN A 198 2.47 -8.14 7.31
C ASN A 198 3.75 -7.58 6.67
N CYS A 199 3.92 -6.25 6.70
CA CYS A 199 5.16 -5.58 6.34
C CYS A 199 6.32 -6.09 7.20
N ALA A 200 7.48 -6.34 6.59
CA ALA A 200 8.66 -6.78 7.33
C ALA A 200 9.05 -5.72 8.37
N GLY A 201 9.34 -6.14 9.61
CA GLY A 201 9.73 -5.25 10.69
C GLY A 201 8.59 -4.49 11.37
N LEU A 202 7.34 -4.64 10.91
CA LEU A 202 6.19 -4.10 11.63
C LEU A 202 5.87 -4.99 12.84
N THR A 203 5.98 -4.40 14.04
CA THR A 203 5.49 -5.03 15.27
C THR A 203 4.39 -4.16 15.86
N VAL A 204 3.21 -4.76 16.02
CA VAL A 204 2.09 -4.18 16.75
C VAL A 204 1.75 -5.13 17.90
N PRO A 205 1.50 -4.63 19.11
CA PRO A 205 0.94 -5.45 20.17
C PRO A 205 -0.42 -5.99 19.72
N ALA A 206 -0.67 -7.29 19.92
CA ALA A 206 -2.02 -7.82 19.79
C ALA A 206 -2.92 -7.15 20.84
N GLU A 207 -4.08 -6.65 20.42
CA GLU A 207 -5.09 -6.06 21.31
C GLU A 207 -5.84 -7.13 22.13
#